data_AF-W7AXX3-F1
#
_entry.id   AF-W7AXX3-F1
#
_cell.length_a   1.000
_cell.length_b   1.000
_cell.length_c   1.000
_cell.angle_alpha   90.00
_cell.angle_beta   90.00
_cell.angle_gamma   90.00
#
_symmetry.space_group_name_H-M   'P 1'
#
loop_
_entity.id
_entity.type
_entity.pdbx_description
1 polymer ?
#
loop_
_entity_poly.entity_id
_entity_poly.type
_entity_poly.pdbx_seq_one_letter_code
_entity_poly.pdbx_strand_id
1 'polypeptide(L)'
;MADLVFDSGRVVNDLLVNFQRVKNSGVMGIDKRIRFLVESGFKRTNFTYFGAYLLLKADKPRNVADRARDIYMALRKQHPFLTGAEDVTSAVLMAQLETSLSVEQLTEINEYYFTEFNRAGFRRNDSLQFLAATSTLIYMERDANYVKKVVHLAEELERADVKIRPIHYVTLGILAYVRESTDLDAVFFDLLEAMREDSGLRWNREFYTAMALSLYTEDQARNMTKEQVESLMVSVHVLIAIERAAAASAAAASSGGGS
;
A
#
# COMPACT_ATOMS: atom_id res chain seq x y z
N MET A 1 -23.48 23.40 5.89
CA MET A 1 -22.99 22.76 7.12
C MET A 1 -23.91 21.60 7.43
N ALA A 2 -23.43 20.38 7.24
CA ALA A 2 -24.09 19.17 7.68
C ALA A 2 -23.03 18.39 8.47
N ASP A 3 -23.20 18.33 9.79
CA ASP A 3 -22.38 17.52 10.68
C ASP A 3 -22.62 16.04 10.34
N LEU A 4 -21.58 15.37 9.87
CA LEU A 4 -21.58 13.92 9.73
C LEU A 4 -20.89 13.33 10.95
N VAL A 5 -21.72 12.86 11.87
CA VAL A 5 -21.32 12.02 13.00
C VAL A 5 -20.69 10.73 12.47
N PHE A 6 -19.49 10.43 12.95
CA PHE A 6 -18.76 9.19 12.75
C PHE A 6 -19.67 7.98 13.09
N ASP A 7 -20.11 7.24 12.07
CA ASP A 7 -20.81 5.97 12.24
C ASP A 7 -19.80 4.82 12.13
N SER A 8 -19.04 4.60 13.21
CA SER A 8 -18.21 3.40 13.41
C SER A 8 -18.98 2.10 13.18
N GLY A 9 -20.31 2.12 13.33
CA GLY A 9 -21.18 0.98 13.09
C GLY A 9 -21.13 0.46 11.65
N ARG A 10 -20.86 1.31 10.65
CA ARG A 10 -20.90 0.92 9.23
C ARG A 10 -19.57 0.42 8.68
N VAL A 11 -18.44 0.93 9.17
CA VAL A 11 -17.09 0.39 8.89
C VAL A 11 -16.95 -0.99 9.51
N VAL A 12 -17.46 -1.15 10.74
CA VAL A 12 -17.65 -2.46 11.36
C VAL A 12 -18.58 -3.32 10.49
N ASN A 13 -19.61 -2.75 9.88
CA ASN A 13 -20.51 -3.50 8.99
C ASN A 13 -19.83 -4.03 7.71
N ASP A 14 -18.90 -3.30 7.08
CA ASP A 14 -18.18 -3.76 5.87
C ASP A 14 -17.06 -4.76 6.17
N LEU A 15 -16.35 -4.58 7.29
CA LEU A 15 -15.52 -5.63 7.88
C LEU A 15 -16.36 -6.87 8.23
N LEU A 16 -17.59 -6.66 8.71
CA LEU A 16 -18.58 -7.71 8.92
C LEU A 16 -19.13 -8.28 7.62
N VAL A 17 -19.15 -7.57 6.48
CA VAL A 17 -19.51 -8.11 5.16
C VAL A 17 -18.40 -8.99 4.61
N ASN A 18 -17.13 -8.60 4.73
CA ASN A 18 -16.00 -9.45 4.37
C ASN A 18 -15.92 -10.66 5.30
N PHE A 19 -16.14 -10.46 6.61
CA PHE A 19 -16.30 -11.54 7.57
C PHE A 19 -17.52 -12.41 7.24
N GLN A 20 -18.67 -11.85 6.88
CA GLN A 20 -19.87 -12.58 6.46
C GLN A 20 -19.62 -13.35 5.17
N ARG A 21 -18.89 -12.81 4.19
CA ARG A 21 -18.51 -13.54 2.98
C ARG A 21 -17.52 -14.65 3.27
N VAL A 22 -16.52 -14.43 4.13
CA VAL A 22 -15.61 -15.50 4.60
C VAL A 22 -16.37 -16.54 5.42
N LYS A 23 -17.36 -16.12 6.21
CA LYS A 23 -18.25 -16.97 7.01
C LYS A 23 -19.23 -17.77 6.13
N ASN A 24 -19.75 -17.17 5.05
CA ASN A 24 -20.77 -17.74 4.15
C ASN A 24 -20.16 -18.56 3.00
N SER A 25 -18.95 -18.21 2.53
CA SER A 25 -18.19 -18.99 1.54
C SER A 25 -17.16 -19.94 2.14
N GLY A 26 -16.94 -19.85 3.46
CA GLY A 26 -15.90 -20.56 4.20
C GLY A 26 -14.48 -20.11 3.84
N VAL A 27 -13.49 -20.68 4.55
CA VAL A 27 -12.06 -20.68 4.15
C VAL A 27 -11.89 -21.10 2.68
N MET A 28 -12.81 -21.92 2.18
CA MET A 28 -12.94 -22.42 0.83
C MET A 28 -13.02 -21.31 -0.25
N GLY A 29 -13.61 -20.16 0.08
CA GLY A 29 -13.65 -18.99 -0.78
C GLY A 29 -12.26 -18.42 -1.04
N ILE A 30 -11.48 -18.22 0.01
CA ILE A 30 -10.09 -17.73 -0.08
C ILE A 30 -9.20 -18.80 -0.74
N ASP A 31 -9.37 -20.08 -0.39
CA ASP A 31 -8.64 -21.20 -1.00
C ASP A 31 -8.77 -21.25 -2.52
N LYS A 32 -9.96 -20.97 -3.05
CA LYS A 32 -10.18 -20.89 -4.51
C LYS A 32 -9.38 -19.75 -5.15
N ARG A 33 -9.27 -18.58 -4.50
CA ARG A 33 -8.52 -17.43 -5.03
C ARG A 33 -7.00 -17.65 -4.90
N ILE A 34 -6.56 -18.31 -3.83
CA ILE A 34 -5.16 -18.77 -3.71
C ILE A 34 -4.82 -19.70 -4.86
N ARG A 35 -5.69 -20.68 -5.17
CA ARG A 35 -5.48 -21.60 -6.31
C ARG A 35 -5.35 -20.84 -7.62
N PHE A 36 -6.20 -19.84 -7.88
CA PHE A 36 -6.06 -19.02 -9.08
C PHE A 36 -4.69 -18.36 -9.18
N LEU A 37 -4.21 -17.70 -8.11
CA LEU A 37 -2.87 -17.10 -8.11
C LEU A 37 -1.76 -18.12 -8.31
N VAL A 38 -1.84 -19.28 -7.65
CA VAL A 38 -0.83 -20.34 -7.77
C VAL A 38 -0.81 -20.94 -9.17
N GLU A 39 -1.98 -21.20 -9.76
CA GLU A 39 -2.13 -21.74 -11.12
C GLU A 39 -1.69 -20.74 -12.19
N SER A 40 -1.84 -19.43 -11.95
CA SER A 40 -1.24 -18.37 -12.77
C SER A 40 0.29 -18.26 -12.57
N GLY A 41 0.89 -19.02 -11.64
CA GLY A 41 2.33 -19.17 -11.49
C GLY A 41 2.95 -18.40 -10.31
N PHE A 42 2.16 -17.78 -9.45
CA PHE A 42 2.68 -17.21 -8.21
C PHE A 42 3.12 -18.31 -7.24
N LYS A 43 4.22 -18.09 -6.52
CA LYS A 43 4.62 -18.96 -5.42
C LYS A 43 3.65 -18.77 -4.26
N ARG A 44 3.29 -19.86 -3.57
CA ARG A 44 2.47 -19.79 -2.37
C ARG A 44 3.30 -19.23 -1.20
N THR A 45 3.03 -17.99 -0.83
CA THR A 45 3.67 -17.27 0.28
C THR A 45 2.61 -16.59 1.14
N ASN A 46 3.01 -15.97 2.25
CA ASN A 46 2.10 -15.16 3.09
C ASN A 46 1.42 -14.04 2.27
N PHE A 47 2.10 -13.49 1.27
CA PHE A 47 1.58 -12.43 0.40
C PHE A 47 0.53 -12.91 -0.61
N THR A 48 0.58 -14.18 -0.99
CA THR A 48 -0.45 -14.79 -1.84
C THR A 48 -1.81 -14.80 -1.15
N TYR A 49 -1.86 -14.90 0.18
CA TYR A 49 -3.12 -14.81 0.93
C TYR A 49 -3.71 -13.41 0.86
N PHE A 50 -2.88 -12.36 0.95
CA PHE A 50 -3.33 -10.98 0.76
C PHE A 50 -3.79 -10.71 -0.68
N GLY A 51 -3.06 -11.20 -1.69
CA GLY A 51 -3.51 -11.17 -3.08
C GLY A 51 -4.85 -11.88 -3.28
N ALA A 52 -5.04 -13.04 -2.64
CA ALA A 52 -6.29 -13.79 -2.71
C ALA A 52 -7.47 -13.06 -2.05
N TYR A 53 -7.21 -12.33 -0.97
CA TYR A 53 -8.18 -11.44 -0.34
C TYR A 53 -8.62 -10.32 -1.29
N LEU A 54 -7.68 -9.68 -1.98
CA LEU A 54 -7.98 -8.64 -2.98
C LEU A 54 -8.84 -9.18 -4.14
N LEU A 55 -8.63 -10.43 -4.55
CA LEU A 55 -9.45 -11.12 -5.56
C LEU A 55 -10.89 -11.46 -5.11
N LEU A 56 -11.26 -11.29 -3.84
CA LEU A 56 -12.62 -11.60 -3.37
C LEU A 56 -13.69 -10.70 -3.99
N LYS A 57 -13.33 -9.45 -4.35
CA LYS A 57 -14.23 -8.48 -4.97
C LYS A 57 -14.14 -8.46 -6.50
N ALA A 58 -13.17 -9.15 -7.11
CA ALA A 58 -13.02 -9.19 -8.57
C ALA A 58 -14.17 -9.96 -9.24
N ASP A 59 -14.74 -9.38 -10.30
CA ASP A 59 -15.79 -10.03 -11.11
C ASP A 59 -15.28 -11.26 -11.86
N LYS A 60 -14.05 -11.18 -12.40
CA LYS A 60 -13.38 -12.26 -13.14
C LYS A 60 -12.06 -12.62 -12.47
N PRO A 61 -12.08 -13.22 -11.26
CA PRO A 61 -10.89 -13.35 -10.42
C PRO A 61 -9.78 -14.20 -11.06
N ARG A 62 -10.12 -15.14 -11.95
CA ARG A 62 -9.11 -15.89 -12.71
C ARG A 62 -8.39 -15.02 -13.74
N ASN A 63 -9.14 -14.26 -14.55
CA ASN A 63 -8.55 -13.35 -15.52
C ASN A 63 -7.69 -12.28 -14.85
N VAL A 64 -8.14 -11.79 -13.69
CA VAL A 64 -7.34 -10.85 -12.87
C VAL A 64 -6.07 -11.52 -12.37
N ALA A 65 -6.11 -12.78 -11.91
CA ALA A 65 -4.91 -13.50 -11.49
C ALA A 65 -3.90 -13.70 -12.64
N ASP A 66 -4.39 -14.02 -13.84
CA ASP A 66 -3.55 -14.18 -15.03
C ASP A 66 -2.93 -12.82 -15.45
N ARG A 67 -3.72 -11.74 -15.51
CA ARG A 67 -3.19 -10.39 -15.79
C ARG A 67 -2.21 -9.92 -14.72
N ALA A 68 -2.47 -10.23 -13.45
CA ALA A 68 -1.56 -9.91 -12.35
C ALA A 68 -0.23 -10.64 -12.52
N ARG A 69 -0.23 -11.87 -13.02
CA ARG A 69 1.00 -12.59 -13.34
C ARG A 69 1.82 -11.86 -14.39
N ASP A 70 1.18 -11.42 -15.46
CA ASP A 70 1.87 -10.74 -16.56
C ASP A 70 2.49 -9.43 -16.08
N ILE A 71 1.75 -8.65 -15.28
CA ILE A 71 2.25 -7.42 -14.63
C ILE A 71 3.44 -7.75 -13.73
N TYR A 72 3.31 -8.75 -12.85
CA TYR A 72 4.41 -9.17 -11.97
C TYR A 72 5.68 -9.54 -12.73
N MET A 73 5.54 -10.25 -13.85
CA MET A 73 6.67 -10.63 -14.68
C MET A 73 7.30 -9.44 -15.40
N ALA A 74 6.49 -8.50 -15.87
CA ALA A 74 6.97 -7.28 -16.48
C ALA A 74 7.74 -6.39 -15.47
N LEU A 75 7.24 -6.23 -14.24
CA LEU A 75 7.96 -5.54 -13.16
C LEU A 75 9.28 -6.24 -12.82
N ARG A 76 9.25 -7.57 -12.68
CA ARG A 76 10.44 -8.37 -12.38
C ARG A 76 11.51 -8.27 -13.46
N LYS A 77 11.12 -8.08 -14.73
CA LYS A 77 12.06 -7.85 -15.82
C LYS A 77 12.80 -6.52 -15.67
N GLN A 78 12.13 -5.48 -15.18
CA GLN A 78 12.72 -4.16 -14.92
C GLN A 78 13.58 -4.17 -13.64
N HIS A 79 13.12 -4.82 -12.58
CA HIS A 79 13.79 -4.85 -11.29
C HIS A 79 13.91 -6.27 -10.68
N PRO A 80 14.79 -7.13 -11.21
CA PRO A 80 14.87 -8.54 -10.83
C PRO A 80 15.13 -8.80 -9.35
N PHE A 81 15.85 -7.89 -8.69
CA PHE A 81 16.28 -8.00 -7.29
C PHE A 81 15.35 -7.30 -6.29
N LEU A 82 14.41 -6.46 -6.77
CA LEU A 82 13.43 -5.77 -5.92
C LEU A 82 12.03 -6.35 -6.06
N THR A 83 11.77 -7.13 -7.11
CA THR A 83 10.47 -7.76 -7.29
C THR A 83 10.44 -9.10 -6.57
N GLY A 84 9.90 -9.10 -5.36
CA GLY A 84 9.84 -10.22 -4.43
C GLY A 84 8.50 -10.93 -4.43
N ALA A 85 8.14 -11.56 -3.31
CA ALA A 85 6.84 -12.24 -3.16
C ALA A 85 5.72 -11.27 -2.76
N GLU A 86 6.10 -10.15 -2.15
CA GLU A 86 5.29 -9.04 -1.66
C GLU A 86 4.57 -8.28 -2.79
N ASP A 87 5.18 -8.19 -3.98
CA ASP A 87 4.62 -7.49 -5.15
C ASP A 87 3.41 -8.19 -5.78
N VAL A 88 3.06 -9.39 -5.32
CA VAL A 88 1.79 -10.06 -5.70
C VAL A 88 0.62 -9.11 -5.46
N THR A 89 0.63 -8.36 -4.36
CA THR A 89 -0.47 -7.46 -3.98
C THR A 89 -0.58 -6.28 -4.94
N SER A 90 0.54 -5.60 -5.23
CA SER A 90 0.64 -4.53 -6.22
C SER A 90 0.19 -4.99 -7.61
N ALA A 91 0.62 -6.18 -8.04
CA ALA A 91 0.25 -6.74 -9.33
C ALA A 91 -1.25 -7.07 -9.42
N VAL A 92 -1.85 -7.61 -8.36
CA VAL A 92 -3.29 -7.88 -8.29
C VAL A 92 -4.11 -6.59 -8.29
N LEU A 93 -3.67 -5.54 -7.60
CA LEU A 93 -4.34 -4.23 -7.65
C LEU A 93 -4.29 -3.65 -9.07
N MET A 94 -3.12 -3.66 -9.71
CA MET A 94 -2.97 -3.11 -11.06
C MET A 94 -3.75 -3.90 -12.10
N ALA A 95 -3.88 -5.22 -11.92
CA ALA A 95 -4.69 -6.07 -12.79
C ALA A 95 -6.20 -5.80 -12.69
N GLN A 96 -6.66 -5.19 -11.61
CA GLN A 96 -8.07 -4.84 -11.39
C GLN A 96 -8.43 -3.44 -11.89
N LEU A 97 -7.46 -2.63 -12.33
CA LEU A 97 -7.74 -1.33 -12.91
C LEU A 97 -8.62 -1.48 -14.17
N GLU A 98 -9.73 -0.77 -14.19
CA GLU A 98 -10.58 -0.62 -15.37
C GLU A 98 -9.93 0.36 -16.35
N THR A 99 -8.96 -0.12 -17.11
CA THR A 99 -8.16 0.69 -18.03
C THR A 99 -7.90 -0.03 -19.36
N SER A 100 -7.79 0.75 -20.43
CA SER A 100 -7.36 0.27 -21.75
C SER A 100 -5.84 0.11 -21.87
N LEU A 101 -5.07 0.47 -20.84
CA LEU A 101 -3.62 0.34 -20.84
C LEU A 101 -3.20 -1.13 -20.89
N SER A 102 -2.20 -1.41 -21.73
CA SER A 102 -1.54 -2.72 -21.75
C SER A 102 -0.69 -2.94 -20.49
N VAL A 103 -0.26 -4.19 -20.28
CA VAL A 103 0.66 -4.53 -19.19
C VAL A 103 1.96 -3.73 -19.31
N GLU A 104 2.50 -3.62 -20.53
CA GLU A 104 3.72 -2.87 -20.81
C GLU A 104 3.56 -1.39 -20.45
N GLN A 105 2.46 -0.76 -20.89
CA GLN A 105 2.19 0.65 -20.58
C GLN A 105 2.08 0.90 -19.07
N LEU A 106 1.38 0.02 -18.33
CA LEU A 106 1.31 0.11 -16.87
C LEU A 106 2.70 -0.01 -16.23
N THR A 107 3.53 -0.95 -16.68
CA THR A 107 4.89 -1.10 -16.14
C THR A 107 5.85 0.02 -16.54
N GLU A 108 5.63 0.69 -17.67
CA GLU A 108 6.39 1.89 -18.03
C GLU A 108 6.01 3.10 -17.16
N ILE A 109 4.74 3.23 -16.78
CA ILE A 109 4.29 4.25 -15.82
C ILE A 109 4.86 3.95 -14.43
N ASN A 110 4.88 2.68 -14.01
CA ASN A 110 5.52 2.28 -12.77
C ASN A 110 7.02 2.60 -12.75
N GLU A 111 7.75 2.25 -13.80
CA GLU A 111 9.18 2.55 -13.94
C GLU A 111 9.45 4.06 -13.89
N TYR A 112 8.57 4.86 -14.50
CA TYR A 112 8.65 6.31 -14.44
C TYR A 112 8.61 6.80 -12.98
N TYR A 113 7.60 6.40 -12.20
CA TYR A 113 7.50 6.82 -10.79
C TYR A 113 8.68 6.32 -9.96
N PHE A 114 9.09 5.07 -10.15
CA PHE A 114 10.25 4.51 -9.44
C PHE A 114 11.52 5.32 -9.71
N THR A 115 11.77 5.64 -10.98
CA THR A 115 12.95 6.41 -11.40
C THR A 115 12.92 7.84 -10.85
N GLU A 116 11.79 8.52 -10.96
CA GLU A 116 11.68 9.91 -10.51
C GLU A 116 11.78 10.05 -9.00
N PHE A 117 11.14 9.17 -8.22
CA PHE A 117 11.33 9.16 -6.77
C PHE A 117 12.76 8.79 -6.37
N ASN A 118 13.40 7.84 -7.06
CA ASN A 118 14.80 7.52 -6.79
C ASN A 118 15.73 8.70 -7.05
N ARG A 119 15.52 9.44 -8.16
CA ARG A 119 16.25 10.67 -8.48
C ARG A 119 16.05 11.76 -7.43
N ALA A 120 14.87 11.82 -6.82
CA ALA A 120 14.56 12.72 -5.72
C ALA A 120 15.12 12.28 -4.34
N GLY A 121 15.91 11.21 -4.29
CA GLY A 121 16.61 10.77 -3.07
C GLY A 121 15.93 9.65 -2.29
N PHE A 122 14.77 9.15 -2.76
CA PHE A 122 14.14 7.99 -2.14
C PHE A 122 14.99 6.74 -2.37
N ARG A 123 15.35 6.06 -1.27
CA ARG A 123 16.21 4.88 -1.32
C ARG A 123 15.58 3.76 -2.15
N ARG A 124 16.40 3.16 -3.01
CA ARG A 124 16.04 2.00 -3.83
C ARG A 124 15.81 0.76 -2.97
N ASN A 125 14.54 0.42 -2.74
CA ASN A 125 14.08 -0.75 -1.99
C ASN A 125 12.63 -1.10 -2.34
N ASP A 126 12.08 -2.10 -1.69
CA ASP A 126 10.73 -2.61 -1.96
C ASP A 126 9.65 -1.57 -1.64
N SER A 127 9.84 -0.73 -0.61
CA SER A 127 8.90 0.35 -0.28
C SER A 127 8.85 1.42 -1.38
N LEU A 128 9.97 1.69 -2.07
CA LEU A 128 9.99 2.56 -3.25
C LEU A 128 9.24 1.93 -4.43
N GLN A 129 9.44 0.62 -4.66
CA GLN A 129 8.69 -0.11 -5.67
C GLN A 129 7.19 -0.06 -5.41
N PHE A 130 6.78 -0.17 -4.15
CA PHE A 130 5.38 -0.07 -3.77
C PHE A 130 4.82 1.35 -3.94
N LEU A 131 5.60 2.39 -3.60
CA LEU A 131 5.20 3.77 -3.86
C LEU A 131 4.98 3.99 -5.36
N ALA A 132 5.87 3.47 -6.20
CA ALA A 132 5.72 3.55 -7.66
C ALA A 132 4.45 2.83 -8.17
N ALA A 133 4.18 1.63 -7.64
CA ALA A 133 2.97 0.89 -7.99
C ALA A 133 1.71 1.61 -7.53
N THR A 134 1.71 2.16 -6.32
CA THR A 134 0.60 2.96 -5.77
C THR A 134 0.35 4.21 -6.62
N SER A 135 1.41 4.88 -7.04
CA SER A 135 1.33 6.07 -7.90
C SER A 135 0.75 5.73 -9.28
N THR A 136 1.13 4.57 -9.82
CA THR A 136 0.56 4.02 -11.07
C THR A 136 -0.92 3.71 -10.93
N LEU A 137 -1.34 3.14 -9.80
CA LEU A 137 -2.75 2.84 -9.50
C LEU A 137 -3.60 4.11 -9.43
N ILE A 138 -3.06 5.17 -8.82
CA ILE A 138 -3.77 6.42 -8.59
C ILE A 138 -3.95 7.22 -9.88
N TYR A 139 -2.87 7.39 -10.65
CA TYR A 139 -2.86 8.33 -11.79
C TYR A 139 -3.07 7.64 -13.14
N MET A 140 -2.65 6.38 -13.29
CA MET A 140 -2.64 5.66 -14.58
C MET A 140 -1.93 6.40 -15.73
N GLU A 141 -1.14 7.42 -15.40
CA GLU A 141 -0.32 8.20 -16.32
C GLU A 141 0.93 8.72 -15.61
N ARG A 142 1.83 9.37 -16.36
CA ARG A 142 3.06 9.96 -15.82
C ARG A 142 2.77 11.38 -15.33
N ASP A 143 2.67 11.58 -14.03
CA ASP A 143 2.41 12.89 -13.43
C ASP A 143 3.63 13.41 -12.65
N ALA A 144 4.35 14.36 -13.26
CA ALA A 144 5.51 15.01 -12.66
C ALA A 144 5.13 15.98 -11.51
N ASN A 145 3.92 16.54 -11.52
CA ASN A 145 3.47 17.43 -10.45
C ASN A 145 3.16 16.63 -9.19
N TYR A 146 2.56 15.44 -9.34
CA TYR A 146 2.38 14.52 -8.22
C TYR A 146 3.72 14.10 -7.61
N VAL A 147 4.73 13.75 -8.43
CA VAL A 147 6.08 13.44 -7.90
C VAL A 147 6.60 14.61 -7.05
N LYS A 148 6.51 15.85 -7.55
CA LYS A 148 6.93 17.04 -6.80
C LYS A 148 6.17 17.20 -5.49
N LYS A 149 4.86 16.92 -5.47
CA LYS A 149 4.05 16.99 -4.24
C LYS A 149 4.54 16.01 -3.17
N VAL A 150 4.80 14.77 -3.55
CA VAL A 150 5.31 13.75 -2.62
C VAL A 150 6.69 14.13 -2.08
N VAL A 151 7.58 14.63 -2.95
CA VAL A 151 8.91 15.10 -2.56
C VAL A 151 8.80 16.27 -1.59
N HIS A 152 7.94 17.24 -1.87
CA HIS A 152 7.77 18.41 -1.01
C HIS A 152 7.20 18.03 0.37
N LEU A 153 6.24 17.10 0.43
CA LEU A 153 5.74 16.56 1.70
C LEU A 153 6.85 15.89 2.53
N ALA A 154 7.74 15.14 1.88
CA ALA A 154 8.89 14.55 2.55
C ALA A 154 9.84 15.63 3.09
N GLU A 155 10.13 16.67 2.30
CA GLU A 155 10.97 17.81 2.70
C GLU A 155 10.36 18.63 3.85
N GLU A 156 9.04 18.85 3.86
CA GLU A 156 8.32 19.51 4.97
C GLU A 156 8.50 18.72 6.28
N LEU A 157 8.33 17.40 6.22
CA LEU A 157 8.52 16.54 7.39
C LEU A 157 9.97 16.54 7.87
N GLU A 158 10.94 16.47 6.97
CA GLU A 158 12.36 16.52 7.35
C GLU A 158 12.73 17.88 7.97
N ARG A 159 12.17 18.99 7.48
CA ARG A 159 12.32 20.33 8.10
C ARG A 159 11.73 20.41 9.50
N ALA A 160 10.70 19.61 9.78
CA ALA A 160 10.10 19.48 11.11
C ALA A 160 10.78 18.41 11.99
N ASP A 161 12.01 17.99 11.67
CA ASP A 161 12.78 16.94 12.36
C ASP A 161 12.07 15.56 12.38
N VAL A 162 11.18 15.32 11.41
CA VAL A 162 10.54 14.03 11.18
C VAL A 162 11.28 13.30 10.06
N LYS A 163 12.21 12.44 10.45
CA LYS A 163 12.99 11.65 9.51
C LYS A 163 12.13 10.70 8.67
N ILE A 164 12.21 10.84 7.35
CA ILE A 164 11.51 9.95 6.42
C ILE A 164 12.26 8.64 6.23
N ARG A 165 11.49 7.56 6.27
CA ARG A 165 11.95 6.17 6.16
C ARG A 165 11.11 5.42 5.13
N PRO A 166 11.60 4.28 4.61
CA PRO A 166 10.87 3.49 3.60
C PRO A 166 9.43 3.17 3.97
N ILE A 167 9.17 2.86 5.24
CA ILE A 167 7.82 2.62 5.78
C ILE A 167 6.84 3.80 5.60
N HIS A 168 7.33 5.02 5.39
CA HIS A 168 6.50 6.22 5.19
C HIS A 168 6.16 6.49 3.73
N TYR A 169 6.94 5.95 2.78
CA TYR A 169 6.91 6.37 1.37
C TYR A 169 5.52 6.29 0.77
N VAL A 170 4.84 5.16 0.99
CA VAL A 170 3.54 4.91 0.37
C VAL A 170 2.49 5.83 0.96
N THR A 171 2.45 5.99 2.28
CA THR A 171 1.52 6.92 2.93
C THR A 171 1.75 8.36 2.48
N LEU A 172 3.00 8.79 2.23
CA LEU A 172 3.29 10.09 1.63
C LEU A 172 2.71 10.22 0.22
N GLY A 173 2.83 9.17 -0.60
CA GLY A 173 2.21 9.09 -1.91
C GLY A 173 0.70 9.31 -1.85
N ILE A 174 0.03 8.59 -0.95
CA ILE A 174 -1.42 8.69 -0.79
C ILE A 174 -1.81 10.08 -0.26
N LEU A 175 -1.09 10.61 0.73
CA LEU A 175 -1.33 11.94 1.28
C LEU A 175 -1.21 13.04 0.20
N ALA A 176 -0.20 12.95 -0.66
CA ALA A 176 0.02 13.86 -1.77
C ALA A 176 -1.10 13.82 -2.81
N TYR A 177 -1.77 12.66 -2.95
CA TYR A 177 -2.91 12.50 -3.84
C TYR A 177 -4.19 13.08 -3.23
N VAL A 178 -4.46 12.81 -1.95
CA VAL A 178 -5.73 13.22 -1.32
C VAL A 178 -5.77 14.71 -0.97
N ARG A 179 -4.61 15.38 -0.91
CA ARG A 179 -4.51 16.80 -0.57
C ARG A 179 -4.10 17.64 -1.77
N GLU A 180 -4.72 18.81 -1.88
CA GLU A 180 -4.29 19.84 -2.81
C GLU A 180 -3.02 20.53 -2.32
N SER A 181 -2.95 20.86 -1.02
CA SER A 181 -1.80 21.47 -0.36
C SER A 181 -0.83 20.42 0.18
N THR A 182 0.46 20.75 0.09
CA THR A 182 1.56 19.98 0.66
C THR A 182 1.95 20.45 2.07
N ASP A 183 1.40 21.56 2.55
CA ASP A 183 1.71 22.08 3.88
C ASP A 183 1.02 21.22 4.94
N LEU A 184 1.79 20.73 5.92
CA LEU A 184 1.23 20.03 7.08
C LEU A 184 0.81 21.06 8.12
N ASP A 185 -0.40 20.88 8.67
CA ASP A 185 -0.96 21.78 9.66
C ASP A 185 -0.65 21.31 11.10
N ALA A 186 -1.02 22.14 12.07
CA ALA A 186 -0.84 21.82 13.48
C ALA A 186 -1.53 20.49 13.88
N VAL A 187 -2.64 20.14 13.24
CA VAL A 187 -3.38 18.90 13.55
C VAL A 187 -2.51 17.67 13.32
N PHE A 188 -1.73 17.65 12.23
CA PHE A 188 -0.79 16.55 11.99
C PHE A 188 0.29 16.48 13.09
N PHE A 189 0.88 17.60 13.48
CA PHE A 189 1.96 17.62 14.46
C PHE A 189 1.47 17.30 15.87
N ASP A 190 0.30 17.79 16.27
CA ASP A 190 -0.35 17.46 17.54
C ASP A 190 -0.64 15.94 17.62
N LEU A 191 -1.12 15.34 16.53
CA LEU A 191 -1.34 13.90 16.45
C LEU A 191 -0.03 13.11 16.58
N LEU A 192 1.03 13.55 15.90
CA LEU A 192 2.34 12.90 15.97
C LEU A 192 2.94 12.98 17.38
N GLU A 193 2.78 14.11 18.07
CA GLU A 193 3.22 14.30 19.45
C GLU A 193 2.43 13.39 20.39
N ALA A 194 1.10 13.37 20.30
CA ALA A 194 0.25 12.48 21.09
C ALA A 194 0.64 11.00 20.94
N MET A 195 0.95 10.56 19.70
CA MET A 195 1.42 9.19 19.44
C MET A 195 2.78 8.88 20.06
N ARG A 196 3.67 9.88 20.19
CA ARG A 196 5.00 9.72 20.80
C ARG A 196 4.93 9.70 22.32
N GLU A 197 3.98 10.41 22.92
CA GLU A 197 3.79 10.49 24.37
C GLU A 197 3.00 9.32 24.95
N ASP A 198 2.20 8.61 24.14
CA ASP A 198 1.43 7.46 24.59
C ASP A 198 2.34 6.27 24.97
N SER A 199 2.57 6.14 26.27
CA SER A 199 3.35 5.06 26.90
C SER A 199 2.79 3.64 26.67
N GLY A 200 1.52 3.51 26.26
CA GLY A 200 0.87 2.24 25.95
C GLY A 200 1.33 1.66 24.61
N LEU A 201 1.74 2.51 23.67
CA LEU A 201 2.30 2.11 22.40
C LEU A 201 3.81 1.88 22.61
N ARG A 202 4.25 0.61 22.65
CA ARG A 202 5.69 0.27 22.74
C ARG A 202 6.32 0.16 21.36
N TRP A 203 6.09 1.14 20.49
CA TRP A 203 6.56 1.10 19.11
C TRP A 203 7.80 1.96 18.91
N ASN A 204 8.53 1.71 17.81
CA ASN A 204 9.65 2.57 17.46
C ASN A 204 9.14 3.89 16.85
N ARG A 205 9.99 4.93 16.81
CA ARG A 205 9.63 6.26 16.30
C ARG A 205 9.08 6.26 14.86
N GLU A 206 9.55 5.33 14.03
CA GLU A 206 9.16 5.23 12.63
C GLU A 206 7.71 4.78 12.48
N PHE A 207 7.23 3.92 13.40
CA PHE A 207 5.82 3.51 13.45
C PHE A 207 4.87 4.62 13.91
N TYR A 208 5.28 5.49 14.84
CA TYR A 208 4.44 6.63 15.21
C TYR A 208 4.21 7.56 14.03
N THR A 209 5.27 7.89 13.30
CA THR A 209 5.17 8.71 12.08
C THR A 209 4.29 8.04 11.03
N ALA A 210 4.47 6.73 10.79
CA ALA A 210 3.64 6.00 9.83
C ALA A 210 2.15 6.04 10.22
N MET A 211 1.84 5.82 11.50
CA MET A 211 0.48 5.82 12.01
C MET A 211 -0.16 7.22 11.96
N ALA A 212 0.57 8.25 12.38
CA ALA A 212 0.10 9.63 12.32
C ALA A 212 -0.18 10.06 10.87
N LEU A 213 0.72 9.73 9.93
CA LEU A 213 0.50 9.97 8.50
C LEU A 213 -0.73 9.22 7.99
N SER A 214 -0.94 7.96 8.37
CA SER A 214 -2.09 7.17 7.91
C SER A 214 -3.41 7.72 8.43
N LEU A 215 -3.50 8.04 9.72
CA LEU A 215 -4.70 8.63 10.34
C LEU A 215 -4.99 10.03 9.79
N TYR A 216 -3.96 10.85 9.60
CA TYR A 216 -4.12 12.16 8.98
C TYR A 216 -4.56 12.04 7.52
N THR A 217 -3.96 11.12 6.75
CA THR A 217 -4.38 10.86 5.36
C THR A 217 -5.85 10.44 5.28
N GLU A 218 -6.31 9.59 6.21
CA GLU A 218 -7.71 9.18 6.30
C GLU A 218 -8.64 10.36 6.56
N ASP A 219 -8.27 11.24 7.50
CA ASP A 219 -9.03 12.45 7.80
C ASP A 219 -9.11 13.40 6.59
N GLN A 220 -8.05 13.48 5.80
CA GLN A 220 -7.96 14.37 4.64
C GLN A 220 -8.63 13.80 3.39
N ALA A 221 -8.83 12.48 3.31
CA ALA A 221 -9.44 11.79 2.17
C ALA A 221 -10.98 11.92 2.09
N ARG A 222 -11.60 12.83 2.85
CA ARG A 222 -13.06 13.01 2.99
C ARG A 222 -13.83 13.27 1.67
N ASN A 223 -13.14 13.67 0.59
CA ASN A 223 -13.74 13.93 -0.72
C ASN A 223 -13.55 12.78 -1.74
N MET A 224 -12.81 11.73 -1.39
CA MET A 224 -12.66 10.54 -2.24
C MET A 224 -13.85 9.60 -2.08
N THR A 225 -14.12 8.76 -3.08
CA THR A 225 -15.09 7.68 -2.91
C THR A 225 -14.58 6.69 -1.87
N LYS A 226 -15.49 6.19 -1.03
CA LYS A 226 -15.19 5.30 0.08
C LYS A 226 -14.38 4.05 -0.35
N GLU A 227 -14.65 3.52 -1.54
CA GLU A 227 -13.96 2.35 -2.11
C GLU A 227 -12.49 2.62 -2.48
N GLN A 228 -12.18 3.83 -2.96
CA GLN A 228 -10.81 4.21 -3.29
C GLN A 228 -9.97 4.36 -2.02
N VAL A 229 -10.52 5.03 -1.00
CA VAL A 229 -9.86 5.17 0.32
C VAL A 229 -9.67 3.80 0.98
N GLU A 230 -10.67 2.92 0.93
CA GLU A 230 -10.57 1.56 1.48
C GLU A 230 -9.50 0.72 0.78
N SER A 231 -9.40 0.78 -0.55
CA SER A 231 -8.38 0.04 -1.30
C SER A 231 -6.96 0.54 -0.99
N LEU A 232 -6.79 1.86 -0.91
CA LEU A 232 -5.52 2.51 -0.56
C LEU A 232 -5.12 2.21 0.90
N MET A 233 -6.06 2.28 1.84
CA MET A 233 -5.82 1.97 3.25
C MET A 233 -5.60 0.47 3.50
N VAL A 234 -6.30 -0.43 2.81
CA VAL A 234 -6.00 -1.88 2.85
C VAL A 234 -4.59 -2.14 2.35
N SER A 235 -4.16 -1.44 1.30
CA SER A 235 -2.79 -1.57 0.76
C SER A 235 -1.73 -1.12 1.78
N VAL A 236 -1.97 -0.02 2.51
CA VAL A 236 -1.12 0.45 3.62
C VAL A 236 -1.12 -0.52 4.81
N HIS A 237 -2.27 -1.03 5.21
CA HIS A 237 -2.36 -2.00 6.31
C HIS A 237 -1.69 -3.34 5.97
N VAL A 238 -1.83 -3.79 4.72
CA VAL A 238 -1.11 -4.95 4.21
C VAL A 238 0.38 -4.66 4.25
N LEU A 239 0.88 -3.56 3.69
CA LEU A 239 2.29 -3.14 3.77
C LEU A 239 2.88 -3.13 5.18
N ILE A 240 2.16 -2.57 6.14
CA ILE A 240 2.58 -2.55 7.54
C ILE A 240 2.69 -3.98 8.07
N ALA A 241 1.77 -4.87 7.71
CA ALA A 241 1.85 -6.28 8.04
C ALA A 241 3.00 -7.00 7.29
N ILE A 242 3.29 -6.61 6.04
CA ILE A 242 4.40 -7.11 5.22
C ILE A 242 5.75 -6.76 5.87
N GLU A 243 5.98 -5.48 6.18
CA GLU A 243 7.24 -5.05 6.78
C GLU A 243 7.46 -5.69 8.16
N ARG A 244 6.39 -5.86 8.95
CA ARG A 244 6.46 -6.58 10.24
C ARG A 244 6.82 -8.05 10.05
N ALA A 245 6.27 -8.72 9.04
CA ALA A 245 6.59 -10.11 8.75
C ALA A 245 8.04 -10.28 8.25
N ALA A 246 8.51 -9.39 7.37
CA ALA A 246 9.89 -9.41 6.86
C ALA A 246 10.93 -9.17 7.96
N ALA A 247 10.68 -8.21 8.86
CA ALA A 247 11.53 -7.96 10.03
C ALA A 247 11.59 -9.18 10.98
N ALA A 248 10.46 -9.87 11.18
CA ALA A 248 10.41 -11.09 11.99
C ALA A 248 11.17 -12.26 11.34
N SER A 249 11.08 -12.43 10.02
CA SER A 249 11.82 -13.46 9.29
C SER A 249 13.33 -13.21 9.26
N ALA A 250 13.77 -11.96 9.12
CA ALA A 250 15.19 -11.60 9.21
C ALA A 250 15.76 -11.86 10.61
N ALA A 251 15.00 -11.53 11.67
CA ALA A 251 15.38 -11.85 13.04
C ALA A 251 15.50 -13.37 13.28
N ALA A 252 14.53 -14.16 12.80
CA ALA A 252 14.55 -15.62 12.92
C ALA A 252 15.73 -16.27 12.16
N ALA A 253 16.07 -15.76 10.98
CA ALA A 253 17.24 -16.21 10.21
C ALA A 253 18.56 -15.87 10.91
N SER A 254 18.65 -14.71 11.58
CA SER A 254 19.84 -14.32 12.34
C SER A 254 20.04 -15.13 13.62
N SER A 255 18.95 -15.60 14.25
CA SER A 255 19.01 -16.48 15.43
C SER A 255 19.28 -17.95 15.10
N GLY A 256 19.06 -18.39 13.85
CA GLY A 256 19.28 -19.78 13.41
C GLY A 256 20.66 -20.05 12.80
N GLY A 257 21.48 -19.02 12.58
CA GLY A 257 22.84 -19.15 12.03
C GLY A 257 23.95 -19.27 13.08
N GLY A 258 23.58 -19.31 14.37
CA GLY A 258 24.50 -19.52 15.49
C GLY A 258 24.10 -20.77 16.28
N SER A 259 24.36 -21.95 15.73
CA SER A 259 24.30 -23.24 16.43
C SER A 259 25.23 -24.23 15.77
#